data_AF-A0A645G5L6-F1
#
_entry.id   AF-A0A645G5L6-F1
#
_cell.length_a   1.000
_cell.length_b   1.000
_cell.length_c   1.000
_cell.angle_alpha   90.00
_cell.angle_beta   90.00
_cell.angle_gamma   90.00
#
_symmetry.space_group_name_H-M   'P 1'
#
loop_
_entity.id
_entity.type
_entity.pdbx_description
1 polymer ?
#
loop_
_entity_poly.entity_id
_entity_poly.type
_entity_poly.pdbx_seq_one_letter_code
_entity_poly.pdbx_strand_id
1 'polypeptide(L)'
;MNAMEFPKSSRYDEKLVRERIMGPNPIKLTEELLMNSRIPNGATVMDLGCGMGLTSAFLAKEYGFFTFAVDLWISATETGGSSTGWG
;
A
#
# COMPACT_ATOMS: atom_id res chain seq x y z
N MET A 1 14.83 6.15 23.04
CA MET A 1 14.36 5.59 21.76
C MET A 1 13.87 6.76 20.93
N ASN A 2 14.43 7.02 19.76
CA ASN A 2 13.84 8.02 18.86
C ASN A 2 12.46 7.52 18.46
N ALA A 3 11.46 8.41 18.44
CA ALA A 3 10.15 8.05 17.91
C ALA A 3 10.33 7.63 16.44
N MET A 4 9.68 6.53 16.02
CA MET A 4 9.62 6.21 14.60
C MET A 4 8.82 7.31 13.89
N GLU A 5 9.45 7.93 12.90
CA GLU A 5 8.80 8.90 12.03
C GLU A 5 8.25 8.18 10.79
N PHE A 6 7.04 8.56 10.40
CA PHE A 6 6.32 7.99 9.26
C PHE A 6 6.07 9.07 8.19
N PRO A 7 7.12 9.65 7.59
CA PRO A 7 7.00 10.81 6.70
C PRO A 7 6.13 10.55 5.47
N LYS A 8 6.01 9.30 5.02
CA LYS A 8 5.19 8.96 3.85
C LYS A 8 3.74 8.80 4.24
N SER A 9 3.44 7.88 5.15
CA SER A 9 2.07 7.53 5.53
C SER A 9 1.36 8.61 6.34
N SER A 10 2.09 9.48 7.05
CA SER A 10 1.49 10.61 7.78
C SER A 10 0.93 11.72 6.88
N ARG A 11 1.15 11.66 5.57
CA ARG A 11 0.60 12.63 4.60
C ARG A 11 -0.82 12.27 4.10
N TYR A 12 -1.33 11.10 4.49
CA TYR A 12 -2.65 10.63 4.05
C TYR A 12 -3.72 11.01 5.08
N ASP A 13 -4.93 11.32 4.62
CA ASP A 13 -6.07 11.64 5.48
C ASP A 13 -6.45 10.43 6.35
N GLU A 14 -6.38 10.59 7.67
CA GLU A 14 -6.62 9.49 8.61
C GLU A 14 -8.02 8.91 8.52
N LYS A 15 -9.03 9.74 8.22
CA LYS A 15 -10.42 9.30 8.12
C LYS A 15 -10.58 8.41 6.89
N LEU A 16 -10.06 8.84 5.75
CA LEU A 16 -10.07 8.06 4.51
C LEU A 16 -9.32 6.73 4.66
N VAL A 17 -8.18 6.73 5.36
CA VAL A 17 -7.45 5.49 5.66
C VAL A 17 -8.33 4.59 6.52
N ARG A 18 -8.86 5.08 7.64
CA ARG A 18 -9.70 4.29 8.57
C ARG A 18 -10.96 3.71 7.93
N GLU A 19 -11.56 4.39 6.96
CA GLU A 19 -12.74 3.88 6.24
C GLU A 19 -12.45 2.67 5.35
N ARG A 20 -11.17 2.42 5.02
CA ARG A 20 -10.76 1.40 4.05
C ARG A 20 -9.82 0.33 4.62
N ILE A 21 -9.29 0.50 5.83
CA ILE A 21 -8.44 -0.52 6.48
C ILE A 21 -9.28 -1.73 6.92
N MET A 22 -8.68 -2.92 6.79
CA MET A 22 -9.24 -4.17 7.31
C MET A 22 -8.32 -4.77 8.38
N GLY A 23 -7.79 -3.93 9.28
CA GLY A 23 -6.82 -4.32 10.29
C GLY A 23 -6.01 -3.13 10.84
N PRO A 24 -4.84 -3.39 11.44
CA PRO A 24 -3.90 -2.34 11.83
C PRO A 24 -3.50 -1.46 10.64
N ASN A 25 -3.05 -0.22 10.88
CA ASN A 25 -2.77 0.76 9.83
C ASN A 25 -1.76 0.21 8.80
N PRO A 26 -2.21 -0.17 7.59
CA PRO A 26 -1.40 -0.95 6.67
C PRO A 26 -0.32 -0.11 6.00
N ILE A 27 -0.55 1.20 5.79
CA ILE A 27 0.45 2.09 5.18
C ILE A 27 1.58 2.47 6.14
N LYS A 28 1.29 2.58 7.45
CA LYS A 28 2.35 2.74 8.47
C LYS A 28 3.19 1.48 8.57
N LEU A 29 2.55 0.31 8.65
CA LEU A 29 3.24 -0.97 8.70
C LEU A 29 4.09 -1.23 7.45
N THR A 30 3.57 -0.87 6.27
CA THR A 30 4.31 -0.99 5.01
C THR A 30 5.50 -0.05 4.95
N GLU A 31 5.36 1.19 5.43
CA GLU A 31 6.47 2.14 5.52
C GLU A 31 7.57 1.65 6.47
N GLU A 32 7.20 1.10 7.61
CA GLU A 32 8.14 0.46 8.53
C GLU A 32 8.82 -0.75 7.89
N LEU A 33 8.06 -1.62 7.22
CA LEU A 33 8.59 -2.83 6.57
C LEU A 33 9.58 -2.50 5.46
N LEU A 34 9.35 -1.42 4.71
CA LEU A 34 10.23 -0.97 3.63
C LEU A 34 11.34 -0.04 4.10
N MET A 35 11.42 0.26 5.39
CA MET A 35 12.49 1.08 5.94
C MET A 35 13.84 0.41 5.67
N ASN A 36 14.71 1.11 4.93
CA ASN A 36 16.03 0.61 4.47
C ASN A 36 15.98 -0.60 3.52
N SER A 37 14.82 -0.88 2.91
CA SER A 37 14.72 -1.87 1.83
C SER A 37 15.58 -1.45 0.63
N ARG A 38 16.17 -2.45 -0.05
CA ARG A 38 16.99 -2.25 -1.26
C ARG A 38 16.27 -2.63 -2.55
N ILE A 39 14.94 -2.70 -2.50
CA ILE A 39 14.13 -2.97 -3.70
C ILE A 39 14.34 -1.81 -4.68
N PRO A 40 14.69 -2.10 -5.95
CA PRO A 40 14.93 -1.05 -6.93
C PRO A 40 13.63 -0.31 -7.29
N ASN A 41 13.75 0.97 -7.62
CA ASN A 41 12.65 1.74 -8.20
C ASN A 41 12.12 1.03 -9.47
N GLY A 42 10.80 1.09 -9.69
CA GLY A 42 10.19 0.40 -10.83
C GLY A 42 10.11 -1.12 -10.68
N ALA A 43 10.45 -1.68 -9.51
CA ALA A 43 10.23 -3.10 -9.25
C ALA A 43 8.75 -3.47 -9.38
N THR A 44 8.50 -4.71 -9.80
CA THR A 44 7.15 -5.29 -9.82
C THR A 44 6.88 -5.99 -8.49
N VAL A 45 5.74 -5.64 -7.87
CA VAL A 45 5.29 -6.18 -6.59
C VAL A 45 3.89 -6.76 -6.74
N MET A 46 3.63 -7.87 -6.05
CA MET A 46 2.31 -8.48 -5.94
C MET A 46 1.84 -8.42 -4.49
N ASP A 47 0.74 -7.70 -4.26
CA ASP A 47 0.08 -7.50 -2.97
C ASP A 47 -1.06 -8.51 -2.84
N LEU A 48 -0.81 -9.59 -2.09
CA LEU A 48 -1.74 -10.70 -1.87
C LEU A 48 -2.58 -10.45 -0.62
N GLY A 49 -3.91 -10.47 -0.77
CA GLY A 49 -4.83 -10.05 0.28
C GLY A 49 -4.87 -8.53 0.42
N CYS A 50 -4.92 -7.82 -0.71
CA CYS A 50 -4.80 -6.37 -0.76
C CYS A 50 -5.99 -5.61 -0.14
N GLY A 51 -7.10 -6.31 0.17
CA GLY A 51 -8.32 -5.69 0.67
C GLY A 51 -8.83 -4.60 -0.27
N MET A 52 -8.98 -3.37 0.22
CA MET A 52 -9.37 -2.21 -0.60
C MET A 52 -8.22 -1.57 -1.39
N GLY A 53 -7.06 -2.24 -1.50
CA GLY A 53 -5.93 -1.80 -2.32
C GLY A 53 -5.11 -0.64 -1.74
N LEU A 54 -5.24 -0.34 -0.44
CA LEU A 54 -4.61 0.83 0.19
C LEU A 54 -3.08 0.72 0.21
N THR A 55 -2.56 -0.47 0.54
CA THR A 55 -1.14 -0.80 0.45
C THR A 55 -0.66 -0.75 -0.98
N SER A 56 -1.40 -1.34 -1.91
CA SER A 56 -1.06 -1.35 -3.33
C SER A 56 -0.88 0.05 -3.90
N ALA A 57 -1.84 0.95 -3.64
CA ALA A 57 -1.78 2.35 -4.08
C ALA A 57 -0.62 3.11 -3.42
N PHE A 58 -0.35 2.83 -2.14
CA PHE A 58 0.76 3.42 -1.41
C PHE A 58 2.12 2.99 -1.99
N LEU A 59 2.30 1.71 -2.32
CA LEU A 59 3.51 1.18 -2.95
C LEU A 59 3.77 1.83 -4.32
N ALA A 60 2.74 1.91 -5.17
CA ALA A 60 2.85 2.56 -6.47
C ALA A 60 3.22 4.04 -6.34
N LYS A 61 2.52 4.78 -5.46
CA LYS A 61 2.71 6.23 -5.32
C LYS A 61 4.01 6.61 -4.60
N GLU A 62 4.40 5.89 -3.57
CA GLU A 62 5.49 6.31 -2.67
C GLU A 62 6.84 5.66 -2.94
N TYR A 63 6.83 4.50 -3.58
CA TYR A 63 8.02 3.71 -3.89
C TYR A 63 8.19 3.50 -5.40
N GLY A 64 7.22 3.94 -6.23
CA GLY A 64 7.30 3.84 -7.68
C GLY A 64 7.30 2.39 -8.17
N PHE A 65 6.64 1.49 -7.46
CA PHE A 65 6.53 0.08 -7.83
C PHE A 65 5.35 -0.16 -8.76
N PHE A 66 5.54 -1.05 -9.75
CA PHE A 66 4.43 -1.60 -10.50
C PHE A 66 3.73 -2.65 -9.63
N THR A 67 2.50 -2.36 -9.19
CA THR A 67 1.85 -3.15 -8.14
C THR A 67 0.62 -3.88 -8.65
N PHE A 68 0.60 -5.21 -8.51
CA PHE A 68 -0.57 -6.04 -8.73
C PHE A 68 -1.31 -6.26 -7.42
N ALA A 69 -2.57 -5.83 -7.36
CA ALA A 69 -3.43 -5.98 -6.19
C ALA A 69 -4.33 -7.21 -6.39
N VAL A 70 -4.22 -8.21 -5.51
CA VAL A 70 -5.00 -9.45 -5.63
C VAL A 70 -5.65 -9.78 -4.28
N ASP A 71 -6.97 -9.96 -4.29
CA ASP A 71 -7.74 -10.40 -3.13
C ASP A 71 -8.70 -11.52 -3.55
N LEU A 72 -8.97 -12.45 -2.63
CA LEU A 72 -9.90 -13.57 -2.87
C LEU A 72 -11.36 -13.18 -2.60
N TRP A 73 -11.59 -12.16 -1.78
CA TRP A 73 -12.90 -11.78 -1.26
C TRP A 73 -13.36 -10.42 -1.77
N ILE A 74 -12.44 -9.56 -2.22
CA ILE A 74 -12.74 -8.24 -2.78
C ILE A 74 -12.54 -8.25 -4.29
N SER A 75 -13.51 -7.74 -5.04
CA SER A 75 -13.41 -7.67 -6.49
C SER A 75 -12.48 -6.55 -6.96
N ALA A 76 -11.89 -6.71 -8.15
CA ALA A 76 -11.02 -5.68 -8.74
C ALA A 76 -11.70 -4.31 -8.84
N THR A 77 -12.99 -4.28 -9.17
CA THR A 77 -13.80 -3.05 -9.25
C THR A 77 -13.88 -2.31 -7.91
N GLU A 78 -13.95 -3.03 -6.79
CA GLU A 78 -14.00 -2.44 -5.45
C GLU A 78 -12.64 -1.88 -5.00
N THR A 79 -11.54 -2.50 -5.43
CA THR A 79 -10.18 -1.99 -5.16
C THR A 79 -9.83 -0.74 -5.97
N GLY A 80 -10.55 -0.48 -7.06
CA GLY A 80 -10.26 0.61 -8.00
C GLY A 80 -9.09 0.36 -8.94
N GLY A 81 -8.46 -0.82 -8.86
CA GLY A 81 -7.40 -1.25 -9.78
C GLY A 81 -7.97 -1.88 -11.04
N SER A 82 -7.34 -1.63 -12.19
CA SER A 82 -7.51 -2.47 -13.37
C SER A 82 -6.85 -3.83 -13.12
N SER A 83 -7.30 -4.88 -13.81
CA SER A 83 -6.64 -6.20 -13.79
C SER A 83 -5.17 -6.18 -14.25
N THR A 84 -4.68 -5.02 -14.70
CA THR A 84 -3.32 -4.76 -15.18
C THR A 84 -2.40 -4.09 -14.17
N GLY A 85 -2.87 -3.78 -12.95
CA GLY A 85 -2.04 -3.23 -11.86
C GLY A 85 -1.97 -1.69 -11.81
N TRP A 86 -1.40 -1.17 -10.72
CA TRP A 86 -1.12 0.25 -10.49
C TRP A 86 0.31 0.55 -10.97
N GLY A 87 0.45 1.46 -11.94
CA GLY A 87 1.74 1.84 -12.55
C GLY A 87 1.72 3.28 -13.04
#